data_AF-A0A7L0UL05-F1
#
_entry.id   AF-A0A7L0UL05-F1
#
_cell.length_a   1.000
_cell.length_b   1.000
_cell.length_c   1.000
_cell.angle_alpha   90.00
_cell.angle_beta   90.00
_cell.angle_gamma   90.00
#
_symmetry.space_group_name_H-M   'P 1'
#
loop_
_entity.id
_entity.type
_entity.pdbx_description
1 polymer ?
#
loop_
_entity_poly.entity_id
_entity_poly.type
_entity_poly.pdbx_seq_one_letter_code
_entity_poly.pdbx_strand_id
1 'polypeptide(L)'
;PAAPLSPQEHGLDFQRLLDASAYKERYRRDMIRWGEERRRADPGFFCRRVVEGVAQPVWVVSDTRRLSDVEWFRDVYGDAVQTVRVVATEETRKRRNWVFVSGVDDAESECGLDQGVAFDWVITNDGDELALGEQLETLLQSLRHRL
;
A
#
# COMPACT_ATOMS: atom_id res chain seq x y z
N PRO A 1 17.79 16.67 18.09
CA PRO A 1 17.22 15.29 18.05
C PRO A 1 15.70 15.35 17.87
N ALA A 2 15.20 15.13 16.66
CA ALA A 2 13.75 15.08 16.41
C ALA A 2 13.21 13.72 16.90
N ALA A 3 12.30 13.77 17.88
CA ALA A 3 11.62 12.59 18.40
C ALA A 3 10.64 12.04 17.36
N PRO A 4 10.48 10.71 17.26
CA PRO A 4 9.70 10.10 16.19
C PRO A 4 8.20 10.18 16.48
N LEU A 5 7.40 10.60 15.50
CA LEU A 5 6.00 11.01 15.68
C LEU A 5 5.04 9.92 15.20
N SER A 6 4.21 9.35 16.08
CA SER A 6 2.93 8.76 15.68
C SER A 6 1.80 9.80 15.83
N PRO A 7 0.76 9.77 14.97
CA PRO A 7 -0.33 10.75 15.05
C PRO A 7 -1.08 10.76 16.37
N GLN A 8 -1.21 9.58 17.00
CA GLN A 8 -1.92 9.39 18.26
C GLN A 8 -1.04 9.74 19.48
N GLU A 9 0.27 9.50 19.44
CA GLU A 9 1.18 9.83 20.55
C GLU A 9 1.54 11.33 20.60
N HIS A 10 1.30 12.09 19.51
CA HIS A 10 1.71 13.50 19.40
C HIS A 10 0.61 14.50 19.05
N GLY A 11 -0.67 14.08 19.07
CA GLY A 11 -1.80 14.99 18.81
C GLY A 11 -1.79 15.58 17.41
N LEU A 12 -1.29 14.82 16.42
CA LEU A 12 -1.36 15.25 15.03
C LEU A 12 -2.79 15.13 14.55
N ASP A 13 -3.23 16.14 13.80
CA ASP A 13 -4.55 16.14 13.19
C ASP A 13 -4.61 15.06 12.10
N PHE A 14 -5.25 13.93 12.44
CA PHE A 14 -5.42 12.78 11.57
C PHE A 14 -6.06 13.15 10.23
N GLN A 15 -7.04 14.07 10.23
CA GLN A 15 -7.69 14.53 9.00
C GLN A 15 -6.70 15.28 8.10
N ARG A 16 -5.84 16.12 8.68
CA ARG A 16 -4.82 16.87 7.91
C ARG A 16 -3.65 16.02 7.42
N LEU A 17 -3.44 14.84 8.00
CA LEU A 17 -2.47 13.85 7.53
C LEU A 17 -3.00 12.99 6.37
N LEU A 18 -4.33 12.86 6.25
CA LEU A 18 -4.98 12.25 5.10
C LEU A 18 -4.90 13.19 3.88
N ASP A 19 -5.01 14.50 4.08
CA ASP A 19 -4.94 15.50 3.02
C ASP A 19 -3.54 15.63 2.39
N ALA A 20 -3.48 15.75 1.06
CA ALA A 20 -2.28 16.02 0.27
C ALA A 20 -1.77 17.47 0.43
N SER A 21 -1.63 17.93 1.67
CA SER A 21 -1.24 19.30 2.02
C SER A 21 0.25 19.42 2.33
N ALA A 22 0.82 20.63 2.24
CA ALA A 22 2.20 20.93 2.64
C ALA A 22 2.51 20.57 4.11
N TYR A 23 1.46 20.45 4.93
CA TYR A 23 1.55 19.98 6.31
C TYR A 23 1.96 18.50 6.38
N LYS A 24 1.42 17.64 5.49
CA LYS A 24 1.79 16.22 5.40
C LYS A 24 3.25 16.05 4.99
N GLU A 25 3.70 16.81 3.99
CA GLU A 25 5.07 16.68 3.48
C GLU A 25 6.12 17.06 4.54
N ARG A 26 5.82 18.04 5.39
CA ARG A 26 6.70 18.44 6.50
C ARG A 26 6.99 17.31 7.48
N TYR A 27 6.03 16.42 7.73
CA TYR A 27 6.16 15.32 8.70
C TYR A 27 6.32 13.95 8.03
N ARG A 28 6.15 13.85 6.71
CA ARG A 28 6.18 12.60 5.95
C ARG A 28 7.47 11.81 6.20
N ARG A 29 8.63 12.46 6.12
CA ARG A 29 9.93 11.82 6.34
C ARG A 29 10.05 11.22 7.75
N ASP A 30 9.62 11.97 8.77
CA ASP A 30 9.73 11.53 10.15
C ASP A 30 8.72 10.40 10.46
N MET A 31 7.52 10.45 9.87
CA MET A 31 6.53 9.37 9.93
C MET A 31 7.01 8.10 9.22
N ILE A 32 7.62 8.23 8.04
CA ILE A 32 8.22 7.10 7.34
C ILE A 32 9.30 6.47 8.21
N ARG A 33 10.22 7.28 8.75
CA ARG A 33 11.30 6.79 9.60
C ARG A 33 10.77 6.03 10.82
N TRP A 34 9.82 6.61 11.55
CA TRP A 34 9.20 5.93 12.70
C TRP A 34 8.49 4.65 12.27
N GLY A 35 7.76 4.69 11.16
CA GLY A 35 7.09 3.52 10.59
C GLY A 35 8.08 2.40 10.27
N GLU A 36 9.22 2.70 9.65
CA GLU A 36 10.28 1.72 9.40
C GLU A 36 10.90 1.19 10.69
N GLU A 37 11.15 2.04 11.68
CA GLU A 37 11.66 1.61 12.99
C GLU A 37 10.70 0.62 13.67
N ARG A 38 9.39 0.87 13.60
CA ARG A 38 8.37 -0.04 14.13
C ARG A 38 8.28 -1.34 13.33
N ARG A 39 8.30 -1.31 12.00
CA ARG A 39 8.27 -2.52 11.17
C ARG A 39 9.51 -3.39 11.33
N ARG A 40 10.70 -2.80 11.49
CA ARG A 40 11.94 -3.56 11.75
C ARG A 40 11.90 -4.31 13.07
N ALA A 41 11.33 -3.69 14.11
CA ALA A 41 11.17 -4.34 15.40
C ALA A 41 10.05 -5.40 15.36
N ASP A 42 9.00 -5.16 14.59
CA ASP A 42 7.79 -5.98 14.54
C ASP A 42 7.08 -5.80 13.18
N PRO A 43 7.33 -6.72 12.22
CA PRO A 43 6.76 -6.65 10.88
C PRO A 43 5.23 -6.54 10.84
N GLY A 44 4.54 -7.15 11.82
CA GLY A 44 3.08 -7.15 11.89
C GLY A 44 2.48 -5.97 12.66
N PHE A 45 3.28 -5.00 13.12
CA PHE A 45 2.82 -3.92 14.00
C PHE A 45 1.62 -3.14 13.43
N PHE A 46 1.68 -2.80 12.14
CA PHE A 46 0.58 -2.12 11.46
C PHE A 46 -0.49 -3.08 10.96
N CYS A 47 -0.10 -4.23 10.41
CA CYS A 47 -1.04 -5.21 9.87
C CYS A 47 -2.04 -5.69 10.93
N ARG A 48 -1.60 -5.93 12.17
CA ARG A 48 -2.50 -6.30 13.27
C ARG A 48 -3.53 -5.22 13.61
N ARG A 49 -3.14 -3.94 13.51
CA ARG A 49 -4.07 -2.82 13.74
C ARG A 49 -5.10 -2.68 12.62
N VAL A 50 -4.70 -2.97 11.39
CA VAL A 50 -5.60 -2.88 10.21
C VAL A 50 -6.72 -3.92 10.29
N VAL A 51 -6.42 -5.10 10.83
CA VAL A 51 -7.38 -6.22 10.93
C VAL A 51 -8.16 -6.24 12.25
N GLU A 52 -7.78 -5.40 13.22
CA GLU A 52 -8.41 -5.36 14.54
C GLU A 52 -9.88 -4.92 14.42
N GLY A 53 -10.80 -5.77 14.88
CA GLY A 53 -12.24 -5.47 14.91
C GLY A 53 -12.94 -5.52 13.54
N VAL A 54 -12.28 -5.98 12.48
CA VAL A 54 -12.90 -6.16 11.16
C VAL A 54 -13.68 -7.48 11.14
N ALA A 55 -14.98 -7.41 10.81
CA ALA A 55 -15.89 -8.56 10.83
C ALA A 55 -16.42 -8.94 9.44
N GLN A 56 -16.10 -8.14 8.42
CA GLN A 56 -16.51 -8.35 7.04
C GLN A 56 -15.88 -9.65 6.50
N PRO A 57 -16.53 -10.36 5.56
CA PRO A 57 -15.99 -11.60 5.01
C PRO A 57 -14.86 -11.37 3.98
N VAL A 58 -14.76 -10.16 3.42
CA VAL A 58 -13.76 -9.79 2.41
C VAL A 58 -13.08 -8.50 2.84
N TRP A 59 -11.74 -8.51 2.89
CA TRP A 59 -10.93 -7.37 3.27
C TRP A 59 -10.07 -6.90 2.10
N VAL A 60 -10.00 -5.58 1.91
CA VAL A 60 -9.14 -4.97 0.89
C VAL A 60 -8.12 -4.08 1.60
N VAL A 61 -6.87 -4.54 1.62
CA VAL A 61 -5.74 -3.76 2.16
C VAL A 61 -5.08 -3.03 0.99
N SER A 62 -5.39 -1.75 0.82
CA SER A 62 -5.05 -0.99 -0.39
C SER A 62 -3.63 -0.39 -0.42
N ASP A 63 -2.98 -0.24 0.73
CA ASP A 63 -1.68 0.47 0.85
C ASP A 63 -0.59 -0.42 1.48
N THR A 64 -0.42 -1.63 0.95
CA THR A 64 0.75 -2.46 1.27
C THR A 64 1.97 -1.90 0.54
N ARG A 65 3.03 -1.58 1.26
CA ARG A 65 4.23 -0.92 0.69
C ARG A 65 5.50 -1.73 0.88
N ARG A 66 5.48 -2.74 1.75
CA ARG A 66 6.66 -3.53 2.11
C ARG A 66 6.42 -5.00 1.84
N LEU A 67 7.47 -5.70 1.44
CA LEU A 67 7.49 -7.17 1.36
C LEU A 67 7.01 -7.79 2.68
N SER A 68 7.47 -7.25 3.81
CA SER A 68 7.09 -7.71 5.15
C SER A 68 5.58 -7.63 5.42
N ASP A 69 4.88 -6.66 4.81
CA ASP A 69 3.41 -6.57 4.95
C ASP A 69 2.77 -7.80 4.29
N VAL A 70 3.19 -8.10 3.06
CA VAL A 70 2.69 -9.23 2.26
C VAL A 70 3.02 -10.57 2.91
N GLU A 71 4.27 -10.74 3.36
CA GLU A 71 4.72 -11.93 4.08
C GLU A 71 3.90 -12.15 5.34
N TRP A 72 3.65 -11.10 6.13
CA TRP A 72 2.86 -11.21 7.35
C TRP A 72 1.42 -11.64 7.06
N PHE A 73 0.76 -11.04 6.06
CA PHE A 73 -0.60 -11.46 5.71
C PHE A 73 -0.65 -12.91 5.23
N ARG A 74 0.31 -13.33 4.40
CA ARG A 74 0.41 -14.71 3.92
C ARG A 74 0.66 -15.71 5.05
N ASP A 75 1.52 -15.36 6.02
CA ASP A 75 1.79 -16.22 7.17
C ASP A 75 0.55 -16.39 8.06
N VAL A 76 -0.20 -15.31 8.29
CA VAL A 76 -1.36 -15.32 9.20
C VAL A 76 -2.63 -15.88 8.57
N TYR A 77 -2.89 -15.59 7.29
CA TYR A 77 -4.15 -15.92 6.62
C TYR A 77 -4.01 -16.96 5.49
N GLY A 78 -2.78 -17.35 5.13
CA GLY A 78 -2.50 -18.42 4.17
C GLY A 78 -3.22 -18.23 2.83
N ASP A 79 -3.90 -19.28 2.39
CA ASP A 79 -4.60 -19.35 1.11
C ASP A 79 -5.80 -18.39 0.98
N ALA A 80 -6.21 -17.70 2.05
CA ALA A 80 -7.22 -16.66 1.95
C ALA A 80 -6.66 -15.36 1.34
N VAL A 81 -5.33 -15.18 1.35
CA VAL A 81 -4.68 -13.97 0.85
C VAL A 81 -4.58 -14.00 -0.67
N GLN A 82 -4.99 -12.89 -1.28
CA GLN A 82 -4.81 -12.64 -2.71
C GLN A 82 -4.06 -11.33 -2.92
N THR A 83 -2.94 -11.41 -3.62
CA THR A 83 -2.08 -10.26 -3.90
C THR A 83 -2.35 -9.71 -5.30
N VAL A 84 -2.68 -8.42 -5.36
CA VAL A 84 -3.02 -7.73 -6.61
C VAL A 84 -2.06 -6.57 -6.82
N ARG A 85 -1.24 -6.63 -7.87
CA ARG A 85 -0.36 -5.53 -8.28
C ARG A 85 -1.04 -4.69 -9.34
N VAL A 86 -1.24 -3.41 -9.07
CA VAL A 86 -1.66 -2.45 -10.11
C VAL A 86 -0.42 -1.83 -10.75
N VAL A 87 -0.33 -1.87 -12.06
CA VAL A 87 0.75 -1.27 -12.84
C VAL A 87 0.20 -0.29 -13.87
N ALA A 88 1.00 0.70 -14.22
CA ALA A 88 0.74 1.59 -15.35
C ALA A 88 2.07 1.88 -16.03
N THR A 89 2.08 1.93 -17.35
CA THR A 89 3.28 2.29 -18.12
C THR A 89 3.76 3.68 -17.73
N GLU A 90 5.06 3.91 -17.89
CA GLU A 90 5.66 5.22 -17.65
C GLU A 90 5.01 6.31 -18.52
N GLU A 91 4.62 5.98 -19.75
CA GLU A 91 3.90 6.89 -20.65
C GLU A 91 2.54 7.29 -20.07
N THR A 92 1.73 6.34 -19.62
CA THR A 92 0.44 6.63 -18.97
C THR A 92 0.63 7.48 -17.72
N ARG A 93 1.64 7.15 -16.90
CA ARG A 93 1.96 7.92 -15.68
C ARG A 93 2.31 9.37 -16.04
N LYS A 94 3.19 9.58 -17.03
CA LYS A 94 3.57 10.92 -17.52
C LYS A 94 2.35 11.70 -18.05
N ARG A 95 1.45 11.05 -18.79
CA ARG A 95 0.19 11.65 -19.24
C ARG A 95 -0.72 12.11 -18.10
N ARG A 96 -0.60 11.48 -16.92
CA ARG A 96 -1.27 11.88 -15.67
C ARG A 96 -0.47 12.88 -14.83
N ASN A 97 0.47 13.60 -15.46
CA ASN A 97 1.36 14.57 -14.83
C ASN A 97 2.30 13.98 -13.77
N TRP A 98 2.58 12.68 -13.82
CA TRP A 98 3.64 12.12 -12.99
C TRP A 98 5.00 12.54 -13.53
N VAL A 99 5.83 13.10 -12.65
CA VAL A 99 7.21 13.46 -12.91
C VAL A 99 8.06 12.67 -11.92
N PHE A 100 9.02 11.90 -12.42
CA PHE A 100 9.93 11.15 -11.57
C PHE A 100 10.73 12.09 -10.67
N VAL A 101 10.69 11.84 -9.36
CA VAL A 101 11.47 12.54 -8.34
C VAL A 101 12.40 11.54 -7.66
N SER A 102 13.70 11.67 -7.94
CA SER A 102 14.72 10.86 -7.25
C SER A 102 14.72 11.17 -5.74
N GLY A 103 14.88 10.13 -4.93
CA GLY A 103 14.71 10.14 -3.48
C GLY A 103 13.26 9.94 -3.02
N VAL A 104 12.27 9.95 -3.91
CA VAL A 104 10.85 9.71 -3.60
C VAL A 104 10.32 8.50 -4.37
N ASP A 105 10.40 8.53 -5.70
CA ASP A 105 9.89 7.46 -6.57
C ASP A 105 10.81 6.23 -6.62
N ASP A 106 12.08 6.37 -6.24
CA ASP A 106 13.08 5.29 -6.13
C ASP A 106 13.31 4.86 -4.66
N ALA A 107 12.60 5.46 -3.72
CA ALA A 107 12.69 5.10 -2.31
C ALA A 107 11.96 3.77 -2.05
N GLU A 108 12.40 3.05 -1.00
CA GLU A 108 11.78 1.80 -0.57
C GLU A 108 10.26 1.95 -0.34
N SER A 109 9.78 3.13 0.07
CA SER A 109 8.35 3.50 0.19
C SER A 109 7.50 3.28 -1.06
N GLU A 110 8.12 3.31 -2.24
CA GLU A 110 7.43 3.18 -3.53
C GLU A 110 7.87 1.92 -4.30
N CYS A 111 9.14 1.50 -4.17
CA CYS A 111 9.70 0.34 -4.88
C CYS A 111 9.78 -0.96 -4.04
N GLY A 112 9.38 -0.95 -2.77
CA GLY A 112 9.56 -2.08 -1.84
C GLY A 112 8.82 -3.38 -2.19
N LEU A 113 8.03 -3.37 -3.26
CA LEU A 113 7.28 -4.51 -3.79
C LEU A 113 7.59 -4.79 -5.28
N ASP A 114 8.57 -4.11 -5.86
CA ASP A 114 8.96 -4.31 -7.27
C ASP A 114 9.67 -5.65 -7.48
N GLN A 115 10.22 -6.23 -6.41
CA GLN A 115 10.88 -7.53 -6.40
C GLN A 115 10.47 -8.33 -5.16
N GLY A 116 10.56 -9.66 -5.24
CA GLY A 116 10.35 -10.54 -4.08
C GLY A 116 8.90 -10.94 -3.80
N VAL A 117 7.91 -10.40 -4.52
CA VAL A 117 6.51 -10.85 -4.44
C VAL A 117 6.07 -11.46 -5.76
N ALA A 118 5.71 -12.74 -5.73
CA ALA A 118 4.90 -13.35 -6.78
C ALA A 118 3.45 -12.89 -6.56
N PHE A 119 2.97 -11.98 -7.41
CA PHE A 119 1.58 -11.51 -7.34
C PHE A 119 0.63 -12.50 -7.99
N ASP A 120 -0.51 -12.74 -7.36
CA ASP A 120 -1.57 -13.60 -7.89
C ASP A 120 -2.25 -12.95 -9.09
N TRP A 121 -2.34 -11.61 -9.06
CA TRP A 121 -2.95 -10.79 -10.11
C TRP A 121 -2.10 -9.58 -10.42
N VAL A 122 -1.99 -9.25 -11.71
CA VAL A 122 -1.43 -7.99 -12.17
C VAL A 122 -2.48 -7.28 -13.01
N ILE A 123 -2.86 -6.07 -12.59
CA ILE A 123 -3.86 -5.23 -13.25
C ILE A 123 -3.16 -4.06 -13.92
N THR A 124 -3.32 -3.93 -15.23
CA THR A 124 -2.75 -2.85 -16.02
C THR A 124 -3.75 -1.71 -16.16
N ASN A 125 -3.35 -0.52 -15.70
CA ASN A 125 -4.13 0.71 -15.73
C ASN A 125 -3.48 1.75 -16.67
N ASP A 126 -3.52 1.48 -17.97
CA ASP A 126 -2.97 2.36 -19.01
C ASP A 126 -3.92 3.42 -19.56
N GLY A 127 -5.08 3.58 -18.91
CA GLY A 127 -6.09 4.59 -19.27
C GLY A 127 -7.13 4.13 -20.28
N ASP A 128 -7.13 2.84 -20.65
CA ASP A 128 -8.27 2.19 -21.29
C ASP A 128 -9.24 1.71 -20.20
N GLU A 129 -10.36 2.43 -20.04
CA GLU A 129 -11.38 2.14 -19.03
C GLU A 129 -12.09 0.80 -19.28
N LEU A 130 -12.27 0.43 -20.55
CA LEU A 130 -12.94 -0.82 -20.91
C LEU A 130 -12.04 -2.00 -20.57
N ALA A 131 -10.78 -1.96 -20.99
CA ALA A 131 -9.81 -2.99 -20.68
C ALA A 131 -9.55 -3.10 -19.17
N LEU A 132 -9.55 -1.98 -18.43
CA LEU A 132 -9.46 -2.00 -16.98
C LEU A 132 -10.70 -2.65 -16.34
N GLY A 133 -11.90 -2.33 -16.84
CA GLY A 133 -13.15 -2.93 -16.40
C GLY A 133 -13.16 -4.45 -16.57
N GLU A 134 -12.78 -4.96 -17.74
CA GLU A 134 -12.71 -6.39 -18.04
C GLU A 134 -11.74 -7.15 -17.12
N GLN A 135 -10.56 -6.56 -16.84
CA GLN A 135 -9.59 -7.12 -15.89
C GLN A 135 -10.15 -7.20 -14.47
N LEU A 136 -10.84 -6.14 -14.02
CA LEU A 136 -11.47 -6.10 -12.69
C LEU A 136 -12.63 -7.10 -12.59
N GLU A 137 -13.45 -7.24 -13.62
CA GLU A 137 -14.52 -8.23 -13.64
C GLU A 137 -13.97 -9.66 -13.56
N THR A 138 -12.91 -9.95 -14.31
CA THR A 138 -12.22 -11.25 -14.26
C THR A 138 -11.69 -11.56 -12.86
N LEU A 139 -11.03 -10.60 -12.23
CA LEU A 139 -10.57 -10.71 -10.85
C LEU A 139 -11.73 -10.99 -9.89
N LEU A 140 -12.80 -10.19 -9.98
CA LEU A 140 -13.98 -10.33 -9.11
C LEU A 140 -14.67 -11.68 -9.27
N GLN A 141 -14.80 -12.19 -10.50
CA GLN A 141 -15.35 -13.51 -10.77
C GLN A 141 -14.49 -14.60 -10.13
N SER A 142 -13.16 -14.53 -10.29
CA SER A 142 -12.25 -15.50 -9.67
C SER A 142 -12.32 -15.48 -8.14
N LEU A 143 -12.38 -14.30 -7.52
CA LEU A 143 -12.51 -14.17 -6.07
C LEU A 143 -13.85 -14.71 -5.55
N ARG A 144 -14.95 -14.50 -6.27
CA ARG A 144 -16.27 -15.03 -5.90
C ARG A 144 -16.30 -16.56 -5.89
N HIS A 145 -15.53 -17.23 -6.72
CA HIS A 145 -15.44 -18.70 -6.71
C HIS A 145 -14.71 -19.28 -5.49
N ARG A 146 -14.07 -18.43 -4.68
CA ARG A 146 -13.31 -18.83 -3.49
C ARG A 146 -14.03 -18.53 -2.18
N LEU A 147 -15.14 -17.80 -2.25
CA LEU A 147 -16.02 -17.46 -1.12
C LEU A 147 -17.15 -18.49 -1.03
#